data_AF-A0A933PAA5-F1
#
_entry.id   AF-A0A933PAA5-F1
#
_cell.length_a   1.000
_cell.length_b   1.000
_cell.length_c   1.000
_cell.angle_alpha   90.00
_cell.angle_beta   90.00
_cell.angle_gamma   90.00
#
_symmetry.space_group_name_H-M   'P 1'
#
loop_
_entity.id
_entity.type
_entity.pdbx_description
1 polymer ?
#
loop_
_entity_poly.entity_id
_entity_poly.type
_entity_poly.pdbx_seq_one_letter_code
_entity_poly.pdbx_strand_id
1 'polypeptide(L)'
;MLVVTRYVVPAEEADDFSGLAAAALEALTARPGCTAGWVGRAVDDATLWTLTTTWTNVGAYRRALSAYDVKVRAVPLMYRAVDEATAYEPIVTWSPGSGTQNHEPARSVDADAAHPGE
;
A
#
# COMPACT_ATOMS: atom_id res chain seq x y z
N MET A 1 8.73 -4.79 -1.64
CA MET A 1 7.26 -5.00 -1.59
C MET A 1 6.57 -3.69 -1.93
N LEU A 2 5.51 -3.75 -2.73
CA LEU A 2 4.67 -2.61 -3.12
C LEU A 2 3.30 -2.77 -2.44
N VAL A 3 2.76 -1.69 -1.88
CA VAL A 3 1.39 -1.63 -1.37
C VAL A 3 0.67 -0.52 -2.11
N VAL A 4 -0.44 -0.85 -2.76
CA VAL A 4 -1.34 0.09 -3.43
C VAL A 4 -2.72 -0.09 -2.83
N THR A 5 -3.25 0.95 -2.21
CA THR A 5 -4.64 0.96 -1.70
C THR A 5 -5.45 1.95 -2.53
N ARG A 6 -6.53 1.47 -3.14
CA ARG A 6 -7.42 2.27 -3.98
C ARG A 6 -8.65 2.73 -3.23
N TYR A 7 -9.15 3.88 -3.62
CA TYR A 7 -10.33 4.52 -3.03
C TYR A 7 -11.20 5.14 -4.11
N VAL A 8 -12.51 5.12 -3.84
CA VAL A 8 -13.50 5.93 -4.56
C VAL A 8 -13.97 7.02 -3.60
N VAL A 9 -13.71 8.27 -3.95
CA VAL A 9 -13.89 9.45 -3.10
C VAL A 9 -14.77 10.44 -3.84
N PRO A 10 -16.01 10.70 -3.36
CA PRO A 10 -16.85 11.74 -3.92
C PRO A 10 -16.14 13.10 -3.94
N ALA A 11 -16.44 13.95 -4.92
CA ALA A 11 -15.73 15.22 -5.11
C ALA A 11 -15.88 16.15 -3.89
N GLU A 12 -17.02 16.10 -3.22
CA GLU A 12 -17.33 16.84 -2.00
C GLU A 12 -16.51 16.40 -0.78
N GLU A 13 -15.96 15.18 -0.79
CA GLU A 13 -15.13 14.64 0.30
C GLU A 13 -13.62 14.73 0.00
N ALA A 14 -13.23 15.28 -1.14
CA ALA A 14 -11.86 15.22 -1.64
C ALA A 14 -10.84 15.90 -0.69
N ASP A 15 -11.19 17.07 -0.14
CA ASP A 15 -10.29 17.83 0.74
C ASP A 15 -10.10 17.10 2.09
N ASP A 16 -11.19 16.61 2.68
CA ASP A 16 -11.16 15.83 3.92
C ASP A 16 -10.38 14.53 3.73
N PHE A 17 -10.63 13.82 2.63
CA PHE A 17 -9.90 12.62 2.27
C PHE A 17 -8.41 12.89 2.10
N SER A 18 -8.03 13.98 1.41
CA SER A 18 -6.63 14.37 1.22
C SER A 18 -5.92 14.59 2.56
N GLY A 19 -6.58 15.25 3.52
CA GLY A 19 -6.05 15.45 4.87
C GLY A 19 -5.83 14.13 5.63
N LEU A 20 -6.81 13.22 5.58
CA LEU A 20 -6.68 11.88 6.16
C LEU A 20 -5.56 11.09 5.48
N ALA A 21 -5.45 11.16 4.15
CA ALA A 21 -4.46 10.43 3.36
C ALA A 21 -3.04 10.91 3.65
N ALA A 22 -2.85 12.22 3.80
CA ALA A 22 -1.59 12.79 4.24
C ALA A 22 -1.20 12.28 5.63
N ALA A 23 -2.10 12.34 6.62
CA ALA A 23 -1.82 11.90 7.98
C ALA A 23 -1.50 10.40 8.07
N ALA A 24 -2.16 9.56 7.26
CA ALA A 24 -1.86 8.14 7.17
C ALA A 24 -0.52 7.88 6.47
N LEU A 25 -0.22 8.60 5.39
CA LEU A 25 1.05 8.48 4.69
C LEU A 25 2.21 8.87 5.61
N GLU A 26 2.09 9.95 6.37
CA GLU A 26 3.08 10.35 7.38
C GLU A 26 3.30 9.26 8.43
N ALA A 27 2.22 8.68 8.97
CA ALA A 27 2.30 7.64 9.98
C ALA A 27 2.99 6.36 9.47
N LEU A 28 2.69 5.98 8.22
CA LEU A 28 3.27 4.80 7.56
C LEU A 28 4.75 5.02 7.21
N THR A 29 5.07 6.17 6.61
CA THR A 29 6.45 6.48 6.17
C THR A 29 7.41 6.71 7.33
N ALA A 30 6.90 7.08 8.51
CA ALA A 30 7.69 7.13 9.74
C ALA A 30 8.08 5.73 10.29
N ARG A 31 7.53 4.63 9.76
CA ARG A 31 7.80 3.28 10.27
C ARG A 31 9.08 2.70 9.68
N PRO A 32 9.89 1.96 10.48
CA PRO A 32 11.06 1.27 9.98
C PRO A 32 10.72 0.31 8.82
N GLY A 33 11.49 0.42 7.74
CA GLY A 33 11.35 -0.42 6.55
C GLY A 33 10.40 0.12 5.49
N CYS A 34 9.73 1.26 5.70
CA CYS A 34 9.12 2.01 4.60
C CYS A 34 10.24 2.69 3.80
N THR A 35 10.20 2.61 2.47
CA THR A 35 11.25 3.16 1.59
C THR A 35 10.77 4.29 0.70
N ALA A 36 9.47 4.39 0.43
CA ALA A 36 8.84 5.49 -0.28
C ALA A 36 7.31 5.44 -0.07
N GLY A 37 6.63 6.55 -0.37
CA GLY A 37 5.19 6.58 -0.44
C GLY A 37 4.61 7.86 -1.01
N TRP A 38 3.39 7.75 -1.53
CA TRP A 38 2.69 8.80 -2.27
C TRP A 38 1.18 8.65 -2.12
N VAL A 39 0.47 9.77 -2.16
CA VAL A 39 -0.97 9.82 -2.41
C VAL A 39 -1.19 10.39 -3.80
N GLY A 40 -2.04 9.75 -4.60
CA GLY A 40 -2.34 10.16 -5.96
C GLY A 40 -3.85 10.21 -6.21
N ARG A 41 -4.25 11.11 -7.10
CA ARG A 41 -5.58 11.13 -7.70
C ARG A 41 -5.43 10.82 -9.19
N ALA A 42 -6.35 10.05 -9.76
CA ALA A 42 -6.33 9.79 -11.19
C ALA A 42 -6.56 11.09 -11.97
N VAL A 43 -5.84 11.26 -13.09
CA VAL A 43 -5.90 12.48 -13.90
C VAL A 43 -7.24 12.58 -14.64
N ASP A 44 -7.76 11.43 -15.08
CA ASP A 44 -8.97 11.35 -15.92
C ASP A 44 -10.25 11.14 -15.09
N ASP A 45 -10.13 10.83 -13.80
CA ASP A 45 -11.25 10.63 -12.88
C ASP A 45 -10.91 11.14 -11.48
N ALA A 46 -11.45 12.30 -11.12
CA ALA A 46 -11.17 12.94 -9.85
C ALA A 46 -11.70 12.17 -8.62
N THR A 47 -12.54 11.15 -8.83
CA THR A 47 -13.06 10.32 -7.75
C THR A 47 -12.15 9.15 -7.39
N LEU A 48 -11.16 8.82 -8.23
CA LEU A 48 -10.27 7.69 -8.00
C LEU A 48 -8.95 8.14 -7.36
N TRP A 49 -8.62 7.53 -6.23
CA TRP A 49 -7.42 7.85 -5.47
C TRP A 49 -6.60 6.61 -5.13
N THR A 50 -5.30 6.82 -4.91
CA THR A 50 -4.37 5.80 -4.42
C THR A 50 -3.58 6.31 -3.21
N LEU A 51 -3.36 5.43 -2.24
CA LEU A 51 -2.27 5.53 -1.27
C LEU A 51 -1.29 4.41 -1.61
N THR A 52 -0.06 4.79 -1.98
CA THR A 52 0.96 3.83 -2.41
C THR A 52 2.18 3.94 -1.50
N THR A 53 2.69 2.80 -1.04
CA THR A 53 3.92 2.75 -0.24
C THR A 53 4.80 1.58 -0.67
N THR A 54 6.11 1.73 -0.51
CA THR A 54 7.06 0.63 -0.73
C THR A 54 7.73 0.25 0.59
N TRP A 55 7.97 -1.05 0.73
CA TRP A 55 8.51 -1.66 1.95
C TRP A 55 9.64 -2.63 1.64
N THR A 56 10.60 -2.70 2.55
CA THR A 56 11.74 -3.63 2.45
C THR A 56 11.29 -5.09 2.40
N ASN A 57 10.25 -5.46 3.15
CA ASN A 57 9.62 -6.79 3.12
C ASN A 57 8.23 -6.78 3.77
N VAL A 58 7.51 -7.89 3.64
CA VAL A 58 6.17 -8.08 4.22
C VAL A 58 6.15 -8.00 5.74
N GLY A 59 7.22 -8.45 6.41
CA GLY A 59 7.33 -8.38 7.87
C GLY A 59 7.39 -6.95 8.39
N ALA A 60 8.13 -6.07 7.71
CA ALA A 60 8.18 -4.64 8.03
C ALA A 60 6.79 -4.00 7.90
N TYR A 61 6.10 -4.25 6.78
CA TYR A 61 4.74 -3.75 6.55
C TYR A 61 3.74 -4.23 7.61
N ARG A 62 3.70 -5.54 7.92
CA ARG A 62 2.80 -6.09 8.95
C ARG A 62 3.06 -5.49 10.34
N ARG A 63 4.34 -5.27 10.69
CA ARG A 63 4.71 -4.60 11.94
C ARG A 63 4.29 -3.13 11.95
N ALA A 64 4.38 -2.43 10.83
CA ALA A 64 3.90 -1.06 10.70
C ALA A 64 2.39 -0.96 10.98
N LEU A 65 1.57 -1.82 10.38
CA LEU A 65 0.12 -1.87 10.60
C LEU A 65 -0.27 -2.15 12.07
N SER A 66 0.62 -2.82 12.82
CA SER A 66 0.40 -3.12 14.23
C SER A 66 0.66 -1.93 15.16
N ALA A 67 1.38 -0.90 14.69
CA ALA A 67 1.77 0.25 15.49
C ALA A 67 0.58 1.14 15.87
N TYR A 68 0.58 1.65 17.09
CA TYR A 68 -0.52 2.46 17.62
C TYR A 68 -0.83 3.68 16.75
N ASP A 69 0.19 4.49 16.43
CA ASP A 69 -0.01 5.72 15.63
C ASP A 69 -0.56 5.41 14.24
N VAL A 70 -0.11 4.30 13.62
CA VAL A 70 -0.64 3.85 12.32
C VAL A 70 -2.08 3.41 12.47
N LYS A 71 -2.44 2.69 13.53
CA LYS A 71 -3.84 2.33 13.77
C LYS A 71 -4.72 3.56 13.91
N VAL A 72 -4.31 4.55 14.71
CA VAL A 72 -5.09 5.77 14.93
C VAL A 72 -5.24 6.58 13.64
N ARG A 73 -4.17 6.74 12.86
CA ARG A 73 -4.14 7.65 11.71
C ARG A 73 -4.56 6.99 10.38
N ALA A 74 -4.33 5.70 10.21
CA ALA A 74 -4.55 5.01 8.93
C ALA A 74 -5.79 4.11 8.90
N VAL A 75 -6.29 3.62 10.05
CA VAL A 75 -7.50 2.78 10.08
C VAL A 75 -8.74 3.47 9.49
N PRO A 76 -9.01 4.77 9.74
CA PRO A 76 -10.14 5.45 9.11
C PRO A 76 -10.11 5.36 7.58
N LEU A 77 -8.92 5.40 6.98
CA LEU A 77 -8.75 5.19 5.55
C LEU A 77 -8.89 3.73 5.13
N MET A 78 -8.34 2.79 5.90
CA MET A 78 -8.43 1.37 5.56
C MET A 78 -9.86 0.89 5.37
N TYR A 79 -10.81 1.42 6.15
CA TYR A 79 -12.24 1.10 5.98
C TYR A 79 -12.90 1.68 4.73
N ARG A 80 -12.27 2.66 4.08
CA ARG A 80 -12.74 3.28 2.83
C ARG A 80 -12.12 2.65 1.58
N ALA A 81 -11.18 1.72 1.76
CA ALA A 81 -10.48 1.10 0.64
C ALA A 81 -11.44 0.25 -0.18
N VAL A 82 -11.18 0.19 -1.50
CA VAL A 82 -11.77 -0.82 -2.37
C VAL A 82 -11.34 -2.21 -1.86
N ASP A 83 -12.28 -3.14 -1.77
CA ASP A 83 -12.03 -4.51 -1.30
C ASP A 83 -11.33 -5.34 -2.39
N GLU A 84 -10.02 -5.19 -2.44
CA GLU A 84 -9.13 -5.91 -3.36
C GLU A 84 -7.78 -6.21 -2.71
N ALA A 85 -6.99 -7.10 -3.34
CA ALA A 85 -5.63 -7.33 -2.89
C ALA A 85 -4.81 -6.03 -3.04
N THR A 86 -4.15 -5.59 -1.96
CA THR A 86 -3.41 -4.31 -1.94
C THR A 86 -1.89 -4.47 -1.86
N ALA A 87 -1.41 -5.69 -1.60
CA ALA A 87 -0.02 -5.99 -1.27
C ALA A 87 0.59 -6.87 -2.36
N TYR A 88 1.68 -6.39 -2.97
CA TYR A 88 2.32 -7.01 -4.12
C TYR A 88 3.82 -7.20 -3.87
N GLU A 89 4.35 -8.35 -4.27
CA GLU A 89 5.78 -8.55 -4.35
C GLU A 89 6.33 -7.99 -5.67
N PRO A 90 7.52 -7.38 -5.66
CA PRO A 90 8.17 -7.00 -6.90
C PRO A 90 8.62 -8.27 -7.64
N ILE A 91 8.28 -8.38 -8.92
CA ILE A 91 8.80 -9.43 -9.82
C ILE A 91 9.87 -8.84 -10.72
N VAL A 92 9.61 -7.64 -11.25
CA VAL A 92 10.53 -6.86 -12.07
C VAL A 92 10.45 -5.41 -11.61
N THR A 93 11.61 -4.76 -11.44
CA THR A 93 11.69 -3.33 -11.11
C THR A 93 12.63 -2.62 -12.07
N TRP A 94 12.37 -1.34 -12.33
CA TRP A 94 13.29 -0.47 -13.03
C TRP A 94 13.60 0.75 -12.18
N SER A 95 14.86 1.18 -12.15
CA SER A 95 15.24 2.46 -11.58
C SER A 95 16.26 3.19 -12.45
N PRO A 96 16.26 4.53 -12.47
CA PRO A 96 17.34 5.29 -13.08
C PRO A 96 18.68 4.85 -12.47
N GLY A 97 19.66 4.56 -13.31
CA GLY A 97 21.02 4.14 -12.90
C GLY A 97 21.21 2.63 -12.74
N SER A 98 20.19 1.88 -12.32
CA SER A 98 20.31 0.42 -12.16
C SER A 98 19.67 -0.39 -13.30
N GLY A 99 18.87 0.25 -14.15
CA GLY A 99 18.14 -0.42 -15.23
C GLY A 99 17.09 -1.39 -14.69
N THR A 100 16.74 -2.38 -15.49
CA THR A 100 15.74 -3.41 -15.16
C THR A 100 16.37 -4.52 -14.31
N GLN A 101 15.68 -4.92 -13.24
CA GLN A 101 16.09 -5.95 -12.31
C GLN A 101 14.94 -6.95 -12.11
N ASN A 102 15.26 -8.24 -12.13
CA ASN A 102 14.32 -9.31 -11.78
C ASN A 102 14.51 -9.70 -10.31
N HIS A 103 13.41 -10.07 -9.65
CA HIS A 103 13.38 -10.51 -8.26
C HIS A 103 12.82 -11.93 -8.18
N GLU A 104 13.36 -12.74 -7.28
CA GLU A 104 12.77 -14.05 -7.00
C GLU A 104 11.44 -13.87 -6.26
N PRO A 105 10.34 -14.49 -6.74
CA PRO A 105 9.06 -14.46 -6.04
C PRO A 105 9.20 -15.12 -4.67
N ALA A 106 8.73 -14.45 -3.63
CA ALA A 106 8.65 -15.01 -2.29
C ALA A 106 7.40 -15.88 -2.11
N ARG A 107 6.37 -15.70 -2.94
CA ARG A 107 5.19 -16.57 -2.96
C ARG A 107 5.55 -17.90 -3.63
N SER A 108 5.40 -19.00 -2.89
CA SER A 108 5.54 -20.34 -3.45
C SER A 108 4.41 -20.63 -4.44
N VAL A 109 4.72 -21.43 -5.48
CA VAL A 109 3.74 -21.88 -6.49
C VAL A 109 2.53 -22.58 -5.85
N ASP A 110 2.74 -23.22 -4.69
CA ASP A 110 1.70 -23.99 -3.99
C ASP A 110 0.89 -23.17 -2.97
N ALA A 111 1.10 -21.85 -2.89
CA ALA A 111 0.42 -20.99 -1.90
C ALA A 111 -1.12 -21.02 -2.03
N ASP A 112 -1.63 -21.30 -3.23
CA ASP A 112 -3.07 -21.44 -3.50
C ASP A 112 -3.55 -22.90 -3.50
N ALA A 113 -2.63 -23.88 -3.38
CA ALA A 113 -2.92 -25.31 -3.35
C ALA A 113 -3.02 -25.88 -1.92
N ALA A 114 -2.63 -25.10 -0.90
CA ALA A 114 -2.76 -25.48 0.50
C ALA A 114 -4.23 -25.39 0.95
N HIS A 115 -5.01 -26.44 0.68
CA HIS A 115 -6.27 -26.68 1.37
C HIS A 115 -5.95 -27.14 2.80
N PRO A 116 -6.38 -26.42 3.85
CA PRO A 116 -6.29 -26.93 5.21
C PRO A 116 -7.39 -27.99 5.39
N GLY A 117 -7.04 -29.27 5.30
CA GLY A 117 -7.94 -30.37 5.66
C GLY A 117 -7.74 -31.64 4.83
N GLU A 118 -6.79 -32.47 5.24
CA GLU A 118 -6.96 -33.93 5.32
C GLU A 118 -6.66 -34.37 6.77
#